data_AF-A0A135LB26-F1
#
_entry.id   AF-A0A135LB26-F1
#
_cell.length_a   1.000
_cell.length_b   1.000
_cell.length_c   1.000
_cell.angle_alpha   90.00
_cell.angle_beta   90.00
_cell.angle_gamma   90.00
#
_symmetry.space_group_name_H-M   'P 1'
#
loop_
_entity.id
_entity.type
_entity.pdbx_description
1 polymer ?
#
loop_
_entity_poly.entity_id
_entity_poly.type
_entity_poly.pdbx_seq_one_letter_code
_entity_poly.pdbx_strand_id
1 'polypeptide(L)'
;MMKSFSTCLAVVSVFPWMVNALPSPEDLAALAYRAWDFRLLSEAPPICNSSVNNIQYSILHYSGAKSRDCQALDTAQFNSTNIKSISWKSPSEENRYDLCMFTSSDCSGGEDGLLGSITNGWDVCYLYNGFKAWTVVPNGNPCVPVAGGEDEGGEK
;
A
#
# COMPACT_ATOMS: atom_id res chain seq x y z
N MET A 1 63.31 42.86 13.14
CA MET A 1 62.52 42.11 12.14
C MET A 1 61.95 40.89 12.82
N MET A 2 60.62 40.81 13.00
CA MET A 2 59.94 39.60 13.45
C MET A 2 58.59 39.52 12.74
N LYS A 3 58.40 38.48 11.91
CA LYS A 3 57.20 38.20 11.13
C LYS A 3 56.34 37.22 11.92
N SER A 4 55.17 37.66 12.39
CA SER A 4 54.15 36.75 12.92
C SER A 4 53.28 36.23 11.78
N PHE A 5 53.27 34.93 11.57
CA PHE A 5 52.31 34.24 10.71
C PHE A 5 51.05 33.94 11.51
N SER A 6 49.92 34.47 11.04
CA SER A 6 48.59 34.20 11.59
C SER A 6 48.04 32.94 10.91
N THR A 7 47.84 31.87 11.69
CA THR A 7 47.28 30.60 11.20
C THR A 7 45.77 30.65 11.32
N CYS A 8 45.06 30.71 10.18
CA CYS A 8 43.61 30.57 10.13
C CYS A 8 43.22 29.09 10.30
N LEU A 9 42.57 28.74 11.41
CA LEU A 9 41.85 27.47 11.54
C LEU A 9 40.60 27.50 10.64
N ALA A 10 40.56 26.64 9.62
CA ALA A 10 39.35 26.38 8.87
C ALA A 10 38.49 25.36 9.64
N VAL A 11 37.34 25.81 10.14
CA VAL A 11 36.32 24.93 10.72
C VAL A 11 35.56 24.29 9.56
N VAL A 12 35.80 23.02 9.31
CA VAL A 12 35.02 22.23 8.36
C VAL A 12 33.68 21.90 9.02
N SER A 13 32.63 22.64 8.65
CA SER A 13 31.27 22.30 9.07
C SER A 13 30.82 21.06 8.30
N VAL A 14 30.79 19.91 8.96
CA VAL A 14 30.14 18.72 8.45
C VAL A 14 28.64 18.98 8.53
N PHE A 15 28.01 19.35 7.42
CA PHE A 15 26.55 19.45 7.36
C PHE A 15 25.98 18.05 7.58
N PRO A 16 25.23 17.80 8.67
CA PRO A 16 24.50 16.55 8.79
C PRO A 16 23.43 16.57 7.71
N TRP A 17 23.66 15.79 6.65
CA TRP A 17 22.60 15.47 5.71
C TRP A 17 21.43 14.94 6.53
N MET A 18 20.30 15.63 6.46
CA MET A 18 19.09 15.21 7.14
C MET A 18 18.71 13.84 6.57
N VAL A 19 19.02 12.79 7.31
CA VAL A 19 18.40 11.49 7.12
C VAL A 19 16.95 11.73 7.52
N ASN A 20 16.04 11.85 6.54
CA ASN A 20 14.62 11.75 6.83
C ASN A 20 14.43 10.38 7.48
N ALA A 21 14.23 10.37 8.79
CA ALA A 21 13.90 9.16 9.50
C ALA A 21 12.63 8.60 8.85
N LEU A 22 12.73 7.36 8.35
CA LEU A 22 11.53 6.59 8.01
C LEU A 22 10.58 6.67 9.21
N PRO A 23 9.29 6.94 9.00
CA PRO A 23 8.33 7.03 10.09
C PRO A 23 8.41 5.76 10.94
N SER A 24 8.37 5.92 12.26
CA SER A 24 8.43 4.76 13.15
C SER A 24 7.19 3.88 12.91
N PRO A 25 7.27 2.55 13.11
CA PRO A 25 6.09 1.68 13.03
C PRO A 25 4.92 2.15 13.91
N GLU A 26 5.23 2.82 15.03
CA GLU A 26 4.25 3.40 15.95
C GLU A 26 3.52 4.62 15.33
N ASP A 27 4.21 5.45 14.56
CA ASP A 27 3.61 6.59 13.83
C ASP A 27 2.65 6.11 12.72
N LEU A 28 2.93 4.96 12.11
CA LEU A 28 2.07 4.35 11.10
C LEU A 28 0.79 3.76 11.72
N ALA A 29 0.87 3.21 12.93
CA ALA A 29 -0.28 2.69 13.66
C ALA A 29 -1.28 3.79 14.06
N ALA A 30 -0.81 5.02 14.34
CA ALA A 30 -1.69 6.16 14.62
C ALA A 30 -2.56 6.59 13.42
N LEU A 31 -2.13 6.22 12.21
CA LEU A 31 -2.90 6.42 10.99
C LEU A 31 -3.94 5.30 10.76
N ALA A 32 -3.95 4.25 11.57
CA ALA A 32 -4.92 3.15 11.48
C ALA A 32 -6.37 3.64 11.51
N TYR A 33 -7.22 3.06 10.66
CA TYR A 33 -8.69 3.17 10.68
C TYR A 33 -9.37 4.53 10.40
N ARG A 34 -8.65 5.65 10.24
CA ARG A 34 -9.29 6.96 9.96
C ARG A 34 -9.95 7.15 8.58
N ALA A 35 -9.70 6.25 7.62
CA ALA A 35 -10.30 6.25 6.26
C ALA A 35 -9.97 4.90 5.58
N TRP A 36 -10.93 4.22 4.97
CA TRP A 36 -10.62 3.08 4.09
C TRP A 36 -9.93 3.61 2.83
N ASP A 37 -8.73 3.13 2.53
CA ASP A 37 -7.94 3.65 1.41
C ASP A 37 -7.17 2.52 0.73
N PHE A 38 -7.40 2.36 -0.58
CA PHE A 38 -6.50 1.63 -1.47
C PHE A 38 -5.87 2.63 -2.43
N ARG A 39 -4.56 2.80 -2.31
CA ARG A 39 -3.79 3.80 -3.07
C ARG A 39 -2.69 3.12 -3.86
N LEU A 40 -2.48 3.61 -5.07
CA LEU A 40 -1.28 3.39 -5.84
C LEU A 40 -0.33 4.56 -5.59
N LEU A 41 0.97 4.29 -5.58
CA LEU A 41 1.99 5.29 -5.31
C LEU A 41 3.08 5.20 -6.35
N SER A 42 3.57 6.38 -6.77
CA SER A 42 4.65 6.48 -7.76
C SER A 42 6.06 6.34 -7.17
N GLU A 43 6.14 6.23 -5.85
CA GLU A 43 7.38 6.08 -5.09
C GLU A 43 7.43 4.71 -4.43
N ALA A 44 8.62 4.16 -4.25
CA ALA A 44 8.86 2.94 -3.49
C ALA A 44 9.54 3.27 -2.15
N PRO A 45 9.51 2.36 -1.16
CA PRO A 45 10.41 2.44 -0.01
C PRO A 45 11.88 2.63 -0.45
N PRO A 46 12.69 3.39 0.31
CA PRO A 46 12.39 4.02 1.60
C PRO A 46 11.80 5.44 1.50
N ILE A 47 11.63 5.98 0.29
CA ILE A 47 11.19 7.38 0.10
C ILE A 47 9.67 7.54 0.05
N CYS A 48 8.95 6.43 -0.13
CA CYS A 48 7.50 6.43 -0.22
C CYS A 48 6.84 7.08 1.01
N ASN A 49 5.94 8.02 0.73
CA ASN A 49 5.16 8.72 1.75
C ASN A 49 3.65 8.59 1.48
N SER A 50 2.99 7.68 2.21
CA SER A 50 1.55 7.45 2.09
C SER A 50 0.66 8.57 2.62
N SER A 51 1.25 9.50 3.38
CA SER A 51 0.55 10.68 3.93
C SER A 51 0.43 11.80 2.89
N VAL A 52 1.21 11.75 1.80
CA VAL A 52 1.06 12.69 0.68
C VAL A 52 -0.26 12.36 -0.02
N ASN A 53 -1.21 13.27 0.13
CA ASN A 53 -2.56 13.13 -0.39
C ASN A 53 -2.56 13.39 -1.91
N ASN A 54 -2.07 12.44 -2.70
CA ASN A 54 -2.12 12.54 -4.16
C ASN A 54 -3.37 11.82 -4.69
N ILE A 55 -4.48 12.57 -4.74
CA ILE A 55 -5.79 12.08 -5.20
C ILE A 55 -5.72 11.44 -6.60
N GLN A 56 -4.74 11.82 -7.43
CA GLN A 56 -4.57 11.25 -8.77
C GLN A 56 -4.25 9.75 -8.78
N TYR A 57 -3.79 9.18 -7.67
CA TYR A 57 -3.41 7.77 -7.58
C TYR A 57 -4.22 6.98 -6.54
N SER A 58 -5.28 7.57 -5.99
CA SER A 58 -6.20 6.87 -5.09
C SER A 58 -7.21 6.07 -5.92
N ILE A 59 -7.12 4.73 -5.91
CA ILE A 59 -8.12 3.86 -6.54
C ILE A 59 -9.41 3.88 -5.73
N LEU A 60 -9.28 3.87 -4.40
CA LEU A 60 -10.39 3.98 -3.47
C LEU A 60 -10.10 5.11 -2.50
N HIS A 61 -10.85 6.19 -2.63
CA HIS A 61 -10.98 7.23 -1.61
C HIS A 61 -12.47 7.47 -1.41
N TYR A 62 -12.95 7.23 -0.19
CA TYR A 62 -14.25 7.65 0.36
C TYR A 62 -15.49 6.71 0.30
N SER A 63 -16.09 6.62 1.50
CA SER A 63 -17.41 6.11 1.96
C SER A 63 -17.95 4.78 1.43
N GLY A 64 -17.65 3.70 2.15
CA GLY A 64 -18.42 2.47 2.12
C GLY A 64 -17.54 1.22 2.20
N ALA A 65 -17.18 0.84 3.43
CA ALA A 65 -16.50 -0.43 3.73
C ALA A 65 -17.37 -1.61 3.32
N LYS A 66 -17.17 -2.11 2.10
CA LYS A 66 -17.85 -3.28 1.58
C LYS A 66 -16.87 -4.09 0.75
N SER A 67 -17.12 -5.38 0.67
CA SER A 67 -16.44 -6.22 -0.29
C SER A 67 -16.53 -5.65 -1.70
N ARG A 68 -15.53 -6.00 -2.50
CA ARG A 68 -15.50 -5.68 -3.92
C ARG A 68 -15.23 -6.97 -4.67
N ASP A 69 -16.14 -7.28 -5.56
CA ASP A 69 -15.91 -8.25 -6.63
C ASP A 69 -14.76 -7.76 -7.50
N CYS A 70 -14.26 -8.62 -8.38
CA CYS A 70 -13.08 -8.36 -9.19
C CYS A 70 -13.11 -6.98 -9.88
N GLN A 71 -12.09 -6.17 -9.60
CA GLN A 71 -11.89 -4.87 -10.22
C GLN A 71 -10.63 -4.93 -11.09
N ALA A 72 -10.80 -4.72 -12.40
CA ALA A 72 -9.67 -4.53 -13.31
C ALA A 72 -8.98 -3.20 -13.01
N LEU A 73 -7.65 -3.20 -13.02
CA LEU A 73 -6.87 -1.97 -12.96
C LEU A 73 -6.93 -1.28 -14.32
N ASP A 74 -7.45 -0.05 -14.37
CA ASP A 74 -7.44 0.74 -15.59
C ASP A 74 -6.03 1.27 -15.88
N THR A 75 -5.25 0.48 -16.63
CA THR A 75 -3.88 0.86 -16.98
C THR A 75 -3.78 2.06 -17.93
N ALA A 76 -4.89 2.49 -18.55
CA ALA A 76 -4.91 3.69 -19.37
C ALA A 76 -4.98 4.96 -18.51
N GLN A 77 -5.66 4.90 -17.36
CA GLN A 77 -5.66 5.97 -16.36
C GLN A 77 -4.41 5.90 -15.45
N PHE A 78 -3.98 4.69 -15.11
CA PHE A 78 -2.85 4.44 -14.23
C PHE A 78 -1.75 3.76 -15.04
N ASN A 79 -0.88 4.54 -15.70
CA ASN A 79 0.23 3.97 -16.45
C ASN A 79 1.08 3.08 -15.51
N SER A 80 0.94 1.76 -15.66
CA SER A 80 1.47 0.76 -14.72
C SER A 80 3.00 0.86 -14.52
N THR A 81 3.72 1.47 -15.45
CA THR A 81 5.17 1.73 -15.31
C THR A 81 5.50 2.73 -14.21
N ASN A 82 4.55 3.59 -13.86
CA ASN A 82 4.71 4.63 -12.86
C ASN A 82 4.31 4.16 -11.46
N ILE A 83 3.59 3.04 -11.33
CA ILE A 83 3.24 2.47 -10.04
C ILE A 83 4.48 1.76 -9.48
N LYS A 84 4.88 2.13 -8.27
CA LYS A 84 6.05 1.58 -7.58
C LYS A 84 5.68 0.90 -6.27
N SER A 85 4.67 1.42 -5.58
CA SER A 85 4.14 0.79 -4.37
C SER A 85 2.64 1.03 -4.24
N ILE A 86 2.04 0.36 -3.26
CA ILE A 86 0.64 0.49 -2.88
C ILE A 86 0.52 0.73 -1.38
N SER A 87 -0.60 1.30 -0.96
CA SER A 87 -0.99 1.34 0.44
C SER A 87 -2.43 0.84 0.58
N TRP A 88 -2.61 -0.11 1.48
CA TRP A 88 -3.90 -0.68 1.86
C TRP A 88 -4.20 -0.37 3.32
N LYS A 89 -5.42 0.11 3.54
CA LYS A 89 -5.94 0.40 4.86
C LYS A 89 -7.38 -0.08 4.96
N SER A 90 -7.58 -1.13 5.74
CA SER A 90 -8.88 -1.66 6.15
C SER A 90 -9.63 -0.66 7.04
N PRO A 91 -10.98 -0.64 7.04
CA PRO A 91 -11.78 0.33 7.78
C PRO A 91 -11.67 0.22 9.32
N SER A 92 -11.63 -0.99 9.90
CA SER A 92 -11.42 -1.21 11.34
C SER A 92 -10.83 -2.61 11.60
N GLU A 93 -10.46 -2.89 12.85
CA GLU A 93 -10.09 -4.25 13.30
C GLU A 93 -11.29 -5.18 13.29
N GLU A 94 -12.44 -4.70 13.80
CA GLU A 94 -13.67 -5.49 13.92
C GLU A 94 -14.35 -5.79 12.57
N ASN A 95 -14.14 -4.93 11.57
CA ASN A 95 -14.69 -5.09 10.21
C ASN A 95 -13.53 -5.14 9.20
N ARG A 96 -12.56 -6.01 9.45
CA ARG A 96 -11.36 -6.06 8.62
C ARG A 96 -11.63 -6.65 7.24
N TYR A 97 -10.95 -6.12 6.24
CA TYR A 97 -10.96 -6.64 4.88
C TYR A 97 -9.53 -6.91 4.39
N ASP A 98 -9.42 -7.94 3.57
CA ASP A 98 -8.18 -8.36 2.93
C ASP A 98 -8.19 -7.90 1.48
N LEU A 99 -7.04 -7.39 1.02
CA LEU A 99 -6.82 -7.04 -0.38
C LEU A 99 -6.18 -8.23 -1.08
N CYS A 100 -6.77 -8.71 -2.16
CA CYS A 100 -6.23 -9.78 -2.99
C CYS A 100 -5.85 -9.22 -4.36
N MET A 101 -4.71 -9.63 -4.90
CA MET A 101 -4.12 -9.07 -6.12
C MET A 101 -3.87 -10.17 -7.14
N PHE A 102 -4.34 -9.98 -8.37
CA PHE A 102 -4.36 -11.02 -9.40
C PHE A 102 -3.57 -10.62 -10.65
N THR A 103 -3.00 -11.63 -11.32
CA THR A 103 -2.21 -11.45 -12.56
C THR A 103 -3.09 -11.18 -13.79
N SER A 104 -4.32 -11.71 -13.79
CA SER A 104 -5.29 -11.46 -14.85
C SER A 104 -6.15 -10.24 -14.53
N SER A 105 -6.71 -9.62 -15.56
CA SER A 105 -7.61 -8.46 -15.42
C SER A 105 -9.01 -8.82 -14.93
N ASP A 106 -9.33 -10.12 -14.81
CA ASP A 106 -10.65 -10.66 -14.45
C ASP A 106 -10.59 -11.55 -13.20
N CYS A 107 -9.47 -11.54 -12.47
CA CYS A 107 -9.23 -12.34 -11.26
C CYS A 107 -9.36 -13.87 -11.46
N SER A 108 -9.31 -14.35 -12.70
CA SER A 108 -9.22 -15.77 -13.05
C SER A 108 -7.83 -16.35 -12.76
N GLY A 109 -7.70 -17.68 -12.94
CA GLY A 109 -6.44 -18.41 -12.76
C GLY A 109 -6.28 -19.11 -11.42
N GLY A 110 -7.26 -18.97 -10.51
CA GLY A 110 -7.22 -19.63 -9.21
C GLY A 110 -6.02 -19.20 -8.37
N GLU A 111 -5.45 -20.12 -7.59
CA GLU A 111 -4.24 -19.87 -6.80
C GLU A 111 -3.04 -19.47 -7.66
N ASP A 112 -2.90 -20.04 -8.86
CA ASP A 112 -1.85 -19.67 -9.82
C ASP A 112 -2.03 -18.24 -10.35
N GLY A 113 -3.26 -17.72 -10.30
CA GLY A 113 -3.60 -16.35 -10.67
C GLY A 113 -3.38 -15.32 -9.56
N LEU A 114 -3.25 -15.76 -8.31
CA LEU A 114 -3.07 -14.91 -7.13
C LEU A 114 -1.60 -14.49 -6.98
N LEU A 115 -1.32 -13.20 -7.13
CA LEU A 115 0.03 -12.65 -6.96
C LEU A 115 0.36 -12.32 -5.49
N GLY A 116 -0.66 -12.18 -4.65
CA GLY A 116 -0.47 -11.95 -3.23
C GLY A 116 -1.70 -11.31 -2.58
N SER A 117 -1.62 -11.18 -1.26
CA SER A 117 -2.69 -10.61 -0.44
C SER A 117 -2.14 -9.83 0.74
N ILE A 118 -2.85 -8.77 1.15
CA ILE A 118 -2.59 -8.04 2.40
C ILE A 118 -3.73 -8.38 3.38
N THR A 119 -3.42 -9.21 4.38
CA THR A 119 -4.42 -9.82 5.29
C THR A 119 -4.37 -9.27 6.73
N ASN A 120 -3.37 -8.46 7.04
CA ASN A 120 -3.27 -7.78 8.33
C ASN A 120 -4.18 -6.53 8.40
N GLY A 121 -4.83 -6.17 7.28
CA GLY A 121 -5.70 -5.00 7.16
C GLY A 121 -4.96 -3.66 7.08
N TRP A 122 -3.63 -3.68 7.10
CA TRP A 122 -2.81 -2.47 7.10
C TRP A 122 -1.44 -2.74 6.51
N ASP A 123 -1.19 -2.23 5.31
CA ASP A 123 0.16 -2.21 4.77
C ASP A 123 0.37 -0.94 3.96
N VAL A 124 1.53 -0.34 4.12
CA VAL A 124 1.84 1.00 3.63
C VAL A 124 3.11 0.93 2.83
N CYS A 125 3.10 1.51 1.63
CA CYS A 125 4.25 1.49 0.73
C CYS A 125 4.71 0.05 0.37
N TYR A 126 3.76 -0.89 0.32
CA TYR A 126 4.01 -2.25 -0.13
C TYR A 126 4.41 -2.26 -1.61
N LEU A 127 5.49 -2.95 -1.97
CA LEU A 127 6.00 -2.92 -3.35
C LEU A 127 4.95 -3.43 -4.34
N TYR A 128 4.77 -2.69 -5.42
CA TYR A 128 3.83 -3.08 -6.47
C TYR A 128 4.36 -4.33 -7.18
N ASN A 129 3.57 -5.40 -7.16
CA ASN A 129 3.93 -6.72 -7.70
C ASN A 129 3.45 -6.94 -9.14
N GLY A 130 2.85 -5.92 -9.79
CA GLY A 130 2.40 -6.00 -11.18
C GLY A 130 0.99 -6.55 -11.40
N PHE A 131 0.15 -6.59 -10.36
CA PHE A 131 -1.23 -7.06 -10.49
C PHE A 131 -2.05 -6.26 -11.51
N LYS A 132 -2.98 -6.94 -12.19
CA LYS A 132 -3.87 -6.34 -13.19
C LYS A 132 -5.31 -6.26 -12.72
N ALA A 133 -5.65 -6.96 -11.66
CA ALA A 133 -6.93 -6.84 -10.98
C ALA A 133 -6.78 -7.08 -9.49
N TRP A 134 -7.80 -6.69 -8.74
CA TRP A 134 -7.85 -6.86 -7.30
C TRP A 134 -9.28 -7.14 -6.83
N THR A 135 -9.40 -7.77 -5.66
CA THR A 135 -10.66 -7.94 -4.93
C THR A 135 -10.47 -7.47 -3.49
N VAL A 136 -11.59 -7.18 -2.83
CA VAL A 136 -11.62 -6.90 -1.40
C VAL A 136 -12.60 -7.86 -0.76
N VAL A 137 -12.08 -8.75 0.10
CA VAL A 137 -12.87 -9.79 0.75
C VAL A 137 -12.90 -9.55 2.27
N PRO A 138 -13.96 -9.96 2.97
CA PRO A 138 -13.96 -9.95 4.43
C PRO A 138 -12.75 -10.73 4.95
N ASN A 139 -12.15 -10.27 6.04
CA ASN A 139 -10.97 -10.92 6.59
C ASN A 139 -11.21 -12.40 6.90
N GLY A 140 -10.26 -13.23 6.50
CA GLY A 140 -10.34 -14.69 6.68
C GLY A 140 -11.14 -15.41 5.61
N ASN A 141 -11.85 -14.70 4.73
CA ASN A 141 -12.40 -15.30 3.51
C ASN A 141 -11.28 -15.54 2.49
N PRO A 142 -11.36 -16.61 1.69
CA PRO A 142 -10.33 -16.91 0.72
C PRO A 142 -10.35 -15.91 -0.45
N CYS A 143 -9.17 -15.53 -0.93
CA CYS A 143 -9.01 -14.71 -2.13
C CYS A 143 -9.51 -15.42 -3.39
N VAL A 144 -9.30 -16.74 -3.44
CA VAL A 144 -9.74 -17.62 -4.52
C VAL A 144 -10.87 -18.50 -3.97
N PRO A 145 -12.07 -18.48 -4.57
CA PRO A 145 -13.14 -19.38 -4.15
C PRO A 145 -12.68 -20.83 -4.24
N VAL A 146 -12.83 -21.59 -3.15
CA VAL A 146 -12.52 -23.01 -3.15
C VAL A 146 -13.52 -23.69 -4.09
N ALA A 147 -13.03 -24.32 -5.15
CA ALA A 147 -13.88 -25.06 -6.08
C ALA A 147 -14.52 -26.25 -5.34
N GLY A 148 -15.74 -26.07 -4.81
CA GLY A 148 -16.52 -27.13 -4.17
C GLY A 148 -17.23 -26.82 -2.85
N GLY A 149 -17.67 -25.58 -2.61
CA GLY A 149 -18.61 -25.28 -1.51
C GLY A 149 -19.93 -24.79 -2.08
N GLU A 150 -20.90 -25.69 -2.23
CA GLU A 150 -22.30 -25.28 -2.33
C GLU A 150 -22.68 -24.51 -1.06
N ASP A 151 -23.36 -23.38 -1.22
CA ASP A 151 -24.04 -22.67 -0.13
C ASP A 151 -24.92 -23.65 0.66
N GLU A 152 -24.48 -24.09 1.84
CA GLU A 152 -25.41 -24.57 2.85
C GLU A 152 -26.06 -23.35 3.52
N GLY A 153 -27.00 -22.75 2.78
CA GLY A 153 -28.06 -21.94 3.35
C GLY A 153 -28.91 -22.80 4.29
N GLY A 154 -28.55 -22.79 5.58
CA GLY A 154 -29.30 -23.44 6.64
C GLY A 154 -30.04 -22.42 7.48
N GLU A 155 -31.21 -21.97 7.01
CA GLU A 155 -32.24 -21.37 7.86
C GLU A 155 -32.86 -22.47 8.73
N LYS A 156 -32.70 -22.36 10.05
CA LYS A 156 -33.61 -22.89 11.08
C LYS A 156 -33.62 -21.97 12.29
#